data_AF-A0A946MF96-F1
#
_entry.id   AF-A0A946MF96-F1
#
_cell.length_a   1.000
_cell.length_b   1.000
_cell.length_c   1.000
_cell.angle_alpha   90.00
_cell.angle_beta   90.00
_cell.angle_gamma   90.00
#
_symmetry.space_group_name_H-M   'P 1'
#
loop_
_entity.id
_entity.type
_entity.pdbx_description
1 polymer ?
#
loop_
_entity_poly.entity_id
_entity_poly.type
_entity_poly.pdbx_seq_one_letter_code
_entity_poly.pdbx_strand_id
1 'polypeptide(L)'
;MPDHEDSLGGETFSGEERQDPAQQTRLEELLDEALAHEQTFDYEAGLQTLAQVAPSLKQTTVSDRNDTAEEITTRLTTKQSRLKELEGIVREGITNRKITGLLIIVEELLALRPDRPEVQKLKERLDKRWRTPINELFAEGNAKGVLVELEKFKTHGLTEEQSTLYDSTKAMIAAETELITLVKKANTDGIIDRSEVAELFPQALQCLALNPNNSSVLKLKNDLLDRIQNDIN
;
A
#
# COMPACT_ATOMS: atom_id res chain seq x y z
N MET A 1 -70.61 -46.93 18.40
CA MET A 1 -70.78 -45.47 18.58
C MET A 1 -70.29 -45.14 19.97
N PRO A 2 -69.50 -44.06 20.14
CA PRO A 2 -68.04 -44.19 20.03
C PRO A 2 -67.35 -43.62 21.31
N ASP A 3 -66.08 -43.23 21.43
CA ASP A 3 -64.97 -42.86 20.52
C ASP A 3 -63.63 -43.42 21.06
N HIS A 4 -62.66 -43.78 20.20
CA HIS A 4 -61.46 -42.98 19.88
C HIS A 4 -60.93 -42.04 20.98
N GLU A 5 -59.72 -42.30 21.46
CA GLU A 5 -58.54 -41.57 20.97
C GLU A 5 -57.23 -42.34 21.21
N ASP A 6 -56.38 -42.37 20.18
CA ASP A 6 -54.97 -42.76 20.29
C ASP A 6 -54.18 -41.65 20.97
N SER A 7 -53.15 -42.00 21.76
CA SER A 7 -51.95 -41.15 21.76
C SER A 7 -50.70 -41.97 22.00
N LEU A 8 -49.84 -41.94 20.97
CA LEU A 8 -48.58 -42.65 20.93
C LEU A 8 -47.62 -42.07 21.96
N GLY A 9 -46.99 -42.93 22.76
CA GLY A 9 -45.81 -42.56 23.53
C GLY A 9 -44.68 -42.24 22.56
N GLY A 10 -44.57 -40.97 22.17
CA GLY A 10 -43.49 -40.48 21.32
C GLY A 10 -42.16 -40.56 22.05
N GLU A 11 -41.42 -41.64 21.80
CA GLU A 11 -40.01 -41.72 22.13
C GLU A 11 -39.29 -40.58 21.41
N THR A 12 -38.92 -39.55 22.18
CA THR A 12 -38.07 -38.47 21.70
C THR A 12 -36.66 -39.04 21.50
N PHE A 13 -36.44 -39.62 20.33
CA PHE A 13 -35.10 -39.97 19.87
C PHE A 13 -34.36 -38.67 19.54
N SER A 14 -33.92 -38.00 20.60
CA SER A 14 -32.98 -36.88 20.56
C SER A 14 -31.66 -37.42 20.05
N GLY A 15 -31.53 -37.50 18.72
CA GLY A 15 -30.29 -37.75 18.02
C GLY A 15 -29.34 -36.57 18.23
N GLU A 16 -28.76 -36.48 19.43
CA GLU A 16 -27.50 -35.77 19.62
C GLU A 16 -26.48 -36.48 18.72
N GLU A 17 -26.17 -35.88 17.58
CA GLU A 17 -24.99 -36.21 16.80
C GLU A 17 -23.77 -35.90 17.68
N ARG A 18 -23.39 -36.89 18.50
CA ARG A 18 -22.10 -36.90 19.18
C ARG A 18 -21.03 -36.95 18.11
N GLN A 19 -20.53 -35.77 17.76
CA GLN A 19 -19.31 -35.63 17.00
C GLN A 19 -18.25 -36.49 17.69
N ASP A 20 -17.68 -37.43 16.95
CA ASP A 20 -16.67 -38.33 17.47
C ASP A 20 -15.46 -37.49 17.91
N PRO A 21 -15.05 -37.51 19.19
CA PRO A 21 -13.95 -36.69 19.66
C PRO A 21 -12.66 -36.95 18.88
N ALA A 22 -12.46 -38.16 18.34
CA ALA A 22 -11.31 -38.45 17.48
C ALA A 22 -11.40 -37.74 16.11
N GLN A 23 -12.61 -37.51 15.58
CA GLN A 23 -12.81 -36.72 14.37
C GLN A 23 -12.62 -35.23 14.63
N GLN A 24 -13.02 -34.73 15.80
CA GLN A 24 -12.81 -33.33 16.19
C GLN A 24 -11.31 -33.03 16.38
N THR A 25 -10.57 -33.86 17.14
CA THR A 25 -9.12 -33.71 17.29
C THR A 25 -8.38 -33.83 15.95
N ARG A 26 -8.81 -34.73 15.06
CA ARG A 26 -8.21 -34.81 13.72
C ARG A 26 -8.52 -33.57 12.85
N LEU A 27 -9.71 -32.98 12.99
CA LEU A 27 -10.03 -31.72 12.33
C LEU A 27 -9.12 -30.60 12.86
N GLU A 28 -8.97 -30.48 14.18
CA GLU A 28 -8.04 -29.55 14.85
C GLU A 28 -6.63 -29.63 14.26
N GLU A 29 -6.04 -30.83 14.25
CA GLU A 29 -4.68 -31.08 13.73
C GLU A 29 -4.52 -30.62 12.27
N LEU A 30 -5.48 -30.97 11.40
CA LEU A 30 -5.46 -30.56 9.99
C LEU A 30 -5.63 -29.04 9.81
N LEU A 31 -6.41 -28.38 10.68
CA LEU A 31 -6.52 -26.91 10.65
C LEU A 31 -5.24 -26.24 11.15
N ASP A 32 -4.58 -26.76 12.19
CA ASP A 32 -3.26 -26.26 12.65
C ASP A 32 -2.17 -26.41 11.59
N GLU A 33 -2.06 -27.57 10.96
CA GLU A 33 -1.08 -27.80 9.89
C GLU A 33 -1.35 -26.89 8.67
N ALA A 34 -2.61 -26.71 8.27
CA ALA A 34 -2.96 -25.79 7.19
C ALA A 34 -2.62 -24.32 7.49
N LEU A 35 -2.82 -23.86 8.74
CA LEU A 35 -2.42 -22.52 9.16
C LEU A 35 -0.90 -22.37 9.32
N ALA A 36 -0.18 -23.42 9.74
CA ALA A 36 1.28 -23.42 9.75
C ALA A 36 1.85 -23.26 8.33
N HIS A 37 1.26 -23.96 7.35
CA HIS A 37 1.55 -23.76 5.94
C HIS A 37 1.20 -22.36 5.43
N GLU A 38 0.10 -21.76 5.88
CA GLU A 38 -0.25 -20.35 5.58
C GLU A 38 0.82 -19.38 6.11
N GLN A 39 1.32 -19.59 7.33
CA GLN A 39 2.36 -18.78 7.97
C GLN A 39 3.72 -18.91 7.28
N THR A 40 4.02 -20.06 6.67
CA THR A 40 5.22 -20.28 5.86
C THR A 40 5.02 -19.98 4.37
N PHE A 41 3.87 -19.38 3.99
CA PHE A 41 3.52 -19.01 2.61
C PHE A 41 3.43 -20.20 1.62
N ASP A 42 3.32 -21.43 2.14
CA ASP A 42 3.10 -22.64 1.34
C ASP A 42 1.61 -22.94 1.22
N TYR A 43 0.92 -22.06 0.49
CA TYR A 43 -0.53 -22.17 0.30
C TYR A 43 -0.93 -23.47 -0.43
N GLU A 44 -0.02 -24.11 -1.17
CA GLU A 44 -0.30 -25.38 -1.85
C GLU A 44 -0.29 -26.56 -0.87
N ALA A 45 0.69 -26.64 0.03
CA ALA A 45 0.70 -27.63 1.09
C ALA A 45 -0.52 -27.46 2.02
N GLY A 46 -0.85 -26.22 2.42
CA GLY A 46 -2.03 -25.97 3.26
C GLY A 46 -3.35 -26.42 2.61
N LEU A 47 -3.50 -26.23 1.28
CA LEU A 47 -4.65 -26.75 0.53
C LEU A 47 -4.65 -28.29 0.43
N GLN A 48 -3.48 -28.93 0.34
CA GLN A 48 -3.37 -30.40 0.37
C GLN A 48 -3.75 -30.98 1.75
N THR A 49 -3.38 -30.31 2.85
CA THR A 49 -3.83 -30.66 4.20
C THR A 49 -5.35 -30.57 4.32
N LEU A 50 -5.95 -29.45 3.90
CA LEU A 50 -7.41 -29.25 3.98
C LEU A 50 -8.21 -30.21 3.08
N ALA A 51 -7.61 -30.72 1.99
CA ALA A 51 -8.23 -31.76 1.16
C ALA A 51 -8.44 -33.10 1.90
N GLN A 52 -7.80 -33.30 3.05
CA GLN A 52 -8.00 -34.48 3.91
C GLN A 52 -9.20 -34.34 4.85
N VAL A 53 -9.79 -33.13 4.99
CA VAL A 53 -10.96 -32.89 5.83
C VAL A 53 -12.19 -33.56 5.23
N ALA A 54 -12.89 -34.36 6.05
CA ALA A 54 -14.12 -35.03 5.61
C ALA A 54 -15.19 -33.99 5.18
N PRO A 55 -15.96 -34.23 4.10
CA PRO A 55 -16.92 -33.24 3.59
C PRO A 55 -17.96 -32.78 4.61
N SER A 56 -18.37 -33.65 5.54
CA SER A 56 -19.29 -33.34 6.64
C SER A 56 -18.72 -32.37 7.68
N LEU A 57 -17.40 -32.26 7.78
CA LEU A 57 -16.69 -31.43 8.77
C LEU A 57 -16.21 -30.09 8.20
N LYS A 58 -16.41 -29.83 6.90
CA LYS A 58 -15.90 -28.61 6.24
C LYS A 58 -16.44 -27.29 6.83
N GLN A 59 -17.66 -27.33 7.36
CA GLN A 59 -18.37 -26.21 7.98
C GLN A 59 -18.39 -26.31 9.51
N THR A 60 -17.71 -27.29 10.10
CA THR A 60 -17.62 -27.45 11.55
C THR A 60 -16.60 -26.44 12.09
N THR A 61 -17.07 -25.53 12.94
CA THR A 61 -16.19 -24.76 13.81
C THR A 61 -15.68 -25.65 14.94
N VAL A 62 -14.44 -25.42 15.37
CA VAL A 62 -13.88 -26.06 16.55
C VAL A 62 -14.02 -25.10 17.73
N SER A 63 -14.19 -25.61 18.95
CA SER A 63 -14.49 -24.82 20.15
C SER A 63 -13.59 -23.57 20.40
N ASP A 64 -12.32 -23.61 19.97
CA ASP A 64 -11.36 -22.50 20.12
C ASP A 64 -11.08 -21.72 18.81
N ARG A 65 -11.80 -22.03 17.72
CA ARG A 65 -11.59 -21.46 16.36
C ARG A 65 -12.89 -20.97 15.72
N ASN A 66 -12.88 -19.70 15.32
CA ASN A 66 -13.93 -19.12 14.49
C ASN A 66 -13.82 -19.52 13.01
N ASP A 67 -12.63 -19.88 12.53
CA ASP A 67 -12.38 -20.29 11.14
C ASP A 67 -12.76 -21.76 10.91
N THR A 68 -13.60 -22.02 9.91
CA THR A 68 -13.89 -23.36 9.38
C THR A 68 -12.87 -23.81 8.33
N ALA A 69 -12.83 -25.11 8.02
CA ALA A 69 -11.98 -25.64 6.96
C ALA A 69 -12.32 -25.05 5.58
N GLU A 70 -13.59 -24.75 5.30
CA GLU A 70 -14.01 -24.13 4.03
C GLU A 70 -13.56 -22.66 3.91
N GLU A 71 -13.60 -21.90 5.01
CA GLU A 71 -13.12 -20.51 5.04
C GLU A 71 -11.60 -20.43 4.85
N ILE A 72 -10.84 -21.31 5.52
CA ILE A 72 -9.39 -21.40 5.32
C ILE A 72 -9.08 -21.88 3.89
N THR A 73 -9.82 -22.88 3.37
CA THR A 73 -9.68 -23.33 1.97
C THR A 73 -9.91 -22.19 0.99
N THR A 74 -10.94 -21.36 1.22
CA THR A 74 -11.23 -20.18 0.41
C THR A 74 -10.10 -19.16 0.49
N ARG A 75 -9.63 -18.82 1.70
CA ARG A 75 -8.53 -17.87 1.95
C ARG A 75 -7.24 -18.31 1.26
N LEU A 76 -6.84 -19.57 1.40
CA LEU A 76 -5.66 -20.15 0.75
C LEU A 76 -5.81 -20.20 -0.76
N THR A 77 -6.99 -20.56 -1.29
CA THR A 77 -7.25 -20.57 -2.73
C THR A 77 -7.14 -19.17 -3.34
N THR A 78 -7.67 -18.15 -2.68
CA THR A 78 -7.54 -16.74 -3.10
C THR A 78 -6.07 -16.31 -3.11
N LYS A 79 -5.33 -16.57 -2.00
CA LYS A 79 -3.90 -16.23 -1.90
C LYS A 79 -3.05 -16.95 -2.97
N GLN A 80 -3.25 -18.25 -3.16
CA GLN A 80 -2.49 -19.05 -4.13
C GLN A 80 -2.81 -18.65 -5.58
N SER A 81 -4.06 -18.32 -5.88
CA SER A 81 -4.47 -17.82 -7.20
C SER A 81 -3.85 -16.46 -7.49
N ARG A 82 -3.91 -15.53 -6.52
CA ARG A 82 -3.32 -14.20 -6.64
C ARG A 82 -1.79 -14.25 -6.77
N LEU A 83 -1.12 -15.11 -6.02
CA LEU A 83 0.32 -15.33 -6.15
C LEU A 83 0.69 -15.79 -7.58
N LYS A 84 -0.02 -16.78 -8.13
CA LYS A 84 0.19 -17.28 -9.50
C LYS A 84 -0.07 -16.20 -10.57
N GLU A 85 -1.08 -15.37 -10.37
CA GLU A 85 -1.38 -14.21 -11.23
C GLU A 85 -0.25 -13.17 -11.22
N LEU A 86 0.17 -12.73 -10.02
CA LEU A 86 1.24 -11.74 -9.84
C LEU A 86 2.57 -12.24 -10.40
N GLU A 87 2.93 -13.51 -10.19
CA GLU A 87 4.11 -14.13 -10.82
C GLU A 87 4.03 -14.13 -12.35
N GLY A 88 2.84 -14.35 -12.91
CA GLY A 88 2.58 -14.25 -14.35
C GLY A 88 2.82 -12.84 -14.88
N ILE A 89 2.22 -11.83 -14.22
CA ILE A 89 2.37 -10.40 -14.56
C ILE A 89 3.85 -9.98 -14.46
N VAL A 90 4.55 -10.37 -13.39
CA VAL A 90 5.97 -10.06 -13.20
C VAL A 90 6.83 -10.67 -14.30
N ARG A 91 6.61 -11.95 -14.63
CA ARG A 91 7.33 -12.66 -15.70
C ARG A 91 7.09 -12.02 -17.06
N GLU A 92 5.84 -11.67 -17.38
CA GLU A 92 5.50 -10.99 -18.63
C GLU A 92 6.11 -9.59 -18.69
N GLY A 93 6.02 -8.83 -17.60
CA GLY A 93 6.57 -7.48 -17.49
C GLY A 93 8.08 -7.41 -17.71
N ILE A 94 8.83 -8.35 -17.13
CA ILE A 94 10.28 -8.49 -17.38
C ILE A 94 10.56 -8.85 -18.84
N THR A 95 9.85 -9.85 -19.37
CA THR A 95 10.06 -10.37 -20.74
C THR A 95 9.79 -9.29 -21.79
N ASN A 96 8.66 -8.60 -21.65
CA ASN A 96 8.22 -7.54 -22.56
C ASN A 96 8.81 -6.16 -22.24
N ARG A 97 9.72 -6.07 -21.26
CA ARG A 97 10.34 -4.82 -20.76
C ARG A 97 9.32 -3.74 -20.33
N LYS A 98 8.12 -4.16 -19.93
CA LYS A 98 7.06 -3.32 -19.33
C LYS A 98 7.41 -3.07 -17.86
N ILE A 99 8.37 -2.18 -17.62
CA ILE A 99 8.93 -1.92 -16.28
C ILE A 99 8.09 -0.88 -15.50
N THR A 100 7.39 0.02 -16.20
CA THR A 100 6.50 1.01 -15.57
C THR A 100 5.31 0.30 -14.91
N GLY A 101 4.99 0.67 -13.67
CA GLY A 101 3.93 0.01 -12.90
C GLY A 101 4.28 -1.37 -12.36
N LEU A 102 5.47 -1.91 -12.61
CA LEU A 102 5.84 -3.24 -12.15
C LEU A 102 6.12 -3.30 -10.62
N LEU A 103 6.44 -2.16 -10.01
CA LEU A 103 6.84 -2.10 -8.60
C LEU A 103 5.67 -2.44 -7.66
N ILE A 104 4.47 -1.88 -7.86
CA ILE A 104 3.30 -2.17 -7.02
C ILE A 104 2.93 -3.66 -7.05
N ILE A 105 3.03 -4.31 -8.22
CA ILE A 105 2.83 -5.76 -8.41
C ILE A 105 3.88 -6.57 -7.65
N VAL A 106 5.15 -6.12 -7.67
CA VAL A 106 6.26 -6.76 -6.95
C VAL A 106 6.13 -6.60 -5.43
N GLU A 107 5.64 -5.46 -4.95
CA GLU A 107 5.37 -5.23 -3.52
C GLU A 107 4.21 -6.09 -3.03
N GLU A 108 3.11 -6.19 -3.80
CA GLU A 108 2.00 -7.08 -3.47
C GLU A 108 2.42 -8.56 -3.46
N LEU A 109 3.25 -8.98 -4.42
CA LEU A 109 3.81 -10.33 -4.46
C LEU A 109 4.66 -10.61 -3.21
N LEU A 110 5.54 -9.68 -2.82
CA LEU A 110 6.36 -9.81 -1.61
C LEU A 110 5.56 -9.76 -0.31
N ALA A 111 4.42 -9.05 -0.28
CA ALA A 111 3.49 -9.07 0.86
C ALA A 111 2.77 -10.42 0.99
N LEU A 112 2.44 -11.08 -0.13
CA LEU A 112 1.89 -12.44 -0.14
C LEU A 112 2.96 -13.52 0.05
N ARG A 113 4.21 -13.26 -0.33
CA ARG A 113 5.29 -14.25 -0.26
C ARG A 113 6.68 -13.57 -0.13
N PRO A 114 7.15 -13.28 1.09
CA PRO A 114 8.40 -12.54 1.32
C PRO A 114 9.68 -13.37 1.13
N ASP A 115 9.63 -14.70 1.14
CA ASP A 115 10.77 -15.64 1.04
C ASP A 115 11.37 -15.76 -0.39
N ARG A 116 11.25 -14.70 -1.21
CA ARG A 116 11.60 -14.70 -2.64
C ARG A 116 12.78 -13.77 -2.93
N PRO A 117 14.05 -14.21 -2.71
CA PRO A 117 15.23 -13.34 -2.84
C PRO A 117 15.44 -12.79 -4.26
N GLU A 118 14.98 -13.50 -5.29
CA GLU A 118 14.95 -13.04 -6.68
C GLU A 118 13.95 -11.89 -6.91
N VAL A 119 12.81 -11.90 -6.22
CA VAL A 119 11.80 -10.83 -6.29
C VAL A 119 12.21 -9.63 -5.43
N GLN A 120 12.85 -9.85 -4.27
CA GLN A 120 13.47 -8.77 -3.49
C GLN A 120 14.51 -7.99 -4.32
N LYS A 121 15.43 -8.70 -4.99
CA LYS A 121 16.41 -8.08 -5.91
C LYS A 121 15.77 -7.38 -7.11
N LEU A 122 14.59 -7.85 -7.54
CA LEU A 122 13.82 -7.12 -8.56
C LEU A 122 13.27 -5.82 -7.98
N LYS A 123 12.68 -5.84 -6.77
CA LYS A 123 12.19 -4.65 -6.08
C LYS A 123 13.29 -3.58 -5.98
N GLU A 124 14.46 -3.93 -5.43
CA GLU A 124 15.60 -3.01 -5.29
C GLU A 124 16.00 -2.34 -6.62
N ARG A 125 15.99 -3.10 -7.72
CA ARG A 125 16.32 -2.60 -9.06
C ARG A 125 15.24 -1.67 -9.61
N LEU A 126 13.96 -1.97 -9.37
CA LEU A 126 12.85 -1.11 -9.73
C LEU A 126 12.89 0.19 -8.92
N ASP A 127 13.12 0.08 -7.62
CA ASP A 127 13.26 1.20 -6.69
C ASP A 127 14.38 2.15 -7.12
N LYS A 128 15.60 1.63 -7.31
CA LYS A 128 16.71 2.44 -7.79
C LYS A 128 16.39 3.13 -9.12
N ARG A 129 15.67 2.46 -10.03
CA ARG A 129 15.34 3.00 -11.35
C ARG A 129 14.39 4.20 -11.30
N TRP A 130 13.41 4.22 -10.40
CA TRP A 130 12.50 5.37 -10.28
C TRP A 130 13.09 6.47 -9.37
N ARG A 131 13.82 6.09 -8.31
CA ARG A 131 14.42 7.03 -7.36
C ARG A 131 15.56 7.86 -7.94
N THR A 132 16.41 7.29 -8.79
CA THR A 132 17.61 7.98 -9.30
C THR A 132 17.28 9.33 -9.95
N PRO A 133 16.42 9.43 -11.00
CA PRO A 133 16.09 10.72 -11.60
C PRO A 133 15.36 11.66 -10.64
N ILE A 134 14.52 11.12 -9.74
CA ILE A 134 13.79 11.93 -8.75
C ILE A 134 14.74 12.56 -7.73
N ASN A 135 15.74 11.83 -7.25
CA ASN A 135 16.74 12.34 -6.31
C ASN A 135 17.62 13.41 -6.96
N GLU A 136 17.98 13.23 -8.23
CA GLU A 136 18.69 14.25 -9.03
C GLU A 136 17.86 15.54 -9.13
N LEU A 137 16.58 15.43 -9.50
CA LEU A 137 15.65 16.56 -9.59
C LEU A 137 15.41 17.24 -8.23
N PHE A 138 15.38 16.51 -7.11
CA PHE A 138 15.32 17.10 -5.77
C PHE A 138 16.60 17.81 -5.36
N ALA A 139 17.78 17.31 -5.76
CA ALA A 139 19.05 18.00 -5.54
C ALA A 139 19.11 19.34 -6.30
N GLU A 140 18.47 19.42 -7.47
CA GLU A 140 18.29 20.65 -8.24
C GLU A 140 17.17 21.58 -7.71
N GLY A 141 16.38 21.13 -6.71
CA GLY A 141 15.18 21.82 -6.24
C GLY A 141 14.01 21.83 -7.24
N ASN A 142 14.06 20.98 -8.27
CA ASN A 142 13.13 20.93 -9.38
C ASN A 142 11.87 20.08 -9.09
N ALA A 143 11.05 20.54 -8.15
CA ALA A 143 9.81 19.86 -7.76
C ALA A 143 8.85 19.61 -8.96
N LYS A 144 8.82 20.52 -9.94
CA LYS A 144 8.01 20.37 -11.17
C LYS A 144 8.49 19.18 -12.02
N GLY A 145 9.81 19.01 -12.14
CA GLY A 145 10.40 17.82 -12.79
C GLY A 145 10.07 16.53 -12.03
N VAL A 146 10.16 16.54 -10.69
CA VAL A 146 9.78 15.38 -9.87
C VAL A 146 8.32 14.97 -10.12
N LEU A 147 7.41 15.94 -10.19
CA LEU A 147 6.00 15.67 -10.48
C LEU A 147 5.83 14.97 -11.83
N VAL A 148 6.50 15.46 -12.88
CA VAL A 148 6.48 14.87 -14.23
C VAL A 148 7.03 13.44 -14.25
N GLU A 149 8.08 13.12 -13.48
CA GLU A 149 8.57 11.75 -13.34
C GLU A 149 7.56 10.85 -12.63
N LEU A 150 6.91 11.33 -11.54
CA LEU A 150 5.91 10.57 -10.80
C LEU A 150 4.64 10.31 -11.62
N GLU A 151 4.22 11.25 -12.48
CA GLU A 151 3.04 11.08 -13.33
C GLU A 151 3.17 9.94 -14.35
N LYS A 152 4.40 9.53 -14.71
CA LYS A 152 4.64 8.35 -15.57
C LYS A 152 4.18 7.03 -14.94
N PHE A 153 4.08 6.96 -13.61
CA PHE A 153 3.63 5.76 -12.89
C PHE A 153 2.13 5.78 -12.61
N LYS A 154 1.52 6.98 -12.52
CA LYS A 154 0.12 7.19 -12.10
C LYS A 154 -0.91 6.38 -12.91
N THR A 155 -0.66 6.11 -14.20
CA THR A 155 -1.54 5.27 -15.04
C THR A 155 -1.59 3.80 -14.64
N HIS A 156 -0.65 3.35 -13.81
CA HIS A 156 -0.52 1.96 -13.33
C HIS A 156 -0.72 1.82 -11.81
N GLY A 157 -1.04 2.91 -11.12
CA GLY A 157 -0.98 3.00 -9.66
C GLY A 157 0.39 3.44 -9.16
N LEU A 158 0.40 4.10 -8.00
CA LEU A 158 1.60 4.48 -7.26
C LEU A 158 1.77 3.52 -6.09
N THR A 159 3.01 3.24 -5.69
CA THR A 159 3.26 2.66 -4.36
C THR A 159 2.91 3.66 -3.27
N GLU A 160 2.78 3.21 -2.02
CA GLU A 160 2.51 4.10 -0.87
C GLU A 160 3.52 5.27 -0.82
N GLU A 161 4.81 4.96 -0.90
CA GLU A 161 5.89 5.95 -0.91
C GLU A 161 5.82 6.89 -2.11
N GLN A 162 5.55 6.37 -3.31
CA GLN A 162 5.38 7.21 -4.51
C GLN A 162 4.18 8.15 -4.37
N SER A 163 3.09 7.72 -3.70
CA SER A 163 1.94 8.57 -3.41
C SER A 163 2.28 9.66 -2.38
N THR A 164 2.91 9.30 -1.27
CA THR A 164 3.38 10.29 -0.26
C THR A 164 4.29 11.33 -0.90
N LEU A 165 5.20 10.90 -1.78
CA LEU A 165 6.11 11.79 -2.48
C LEU A 165 5.39 12.67 -3.51
N TYR A 166 4.38 12.14 -4.21
CA TYR A 166 3.55 12.88 -5.16
C TYR A 166 2.79 14.02 -4.48
N ASP A 167 2.17 13.75 -3.33
CA ASP A 167 1.41 14.75 -2.58
C ASP A 167 2.33 15.79 -1.90
N SER A 168 3.49 15.36 -1.38
CA SER A 168 4.53 16.28 -0.89
C SER A 168 5.06 17.20 -2.00
N THR A 169 5.33 16.65 -3.19
CA THR A 169 5.80 17.41 -4.37
C THR A 169 4.76 18.43 -4.83
N LYS A 170 3.47 18.07 -4.81
CA LYS A 170 2.37 19.02 -5.08
C LYS A 170 2.33 20.16 -4.08
N ALA A 171 2.51 19.90 -2.79
CA ALA A 171 2.55 20.93 -1.77
C ALA A 171 3.70 21.92 -1.99
N MET A 172 4.89 21.44 -2.38
CA MET A 172 6.02 22.29 -2.77
C MET A 172 5.67 23.20 -3.97
N ILE A 173 5.05 22.64 -5.01
CA ILE A 173 4.67 23.38 -6.22
C ILE A 173 3.56 24.41 -5.92
N ALA A 174 2.60 24.08 -5.05
CA ALA A 174 1.55 24.99 -4.62
C ALA A 174 2.15 26.21 -3.89
N ALA A 175 3.00 25.98 -2.88
CA ALA A 175 3.69 27.05 -2.16
C ALA A 175 4.55 27.94 -3.09
N GLU A 176 5.31 27.34 -4.03
CA GLU A 176 6.06 28.10 -5.03
C GLU A 176 5.14 28.96 -5.91
N THR A 177 3.96 28.44 -6.29
CA THR A 177 2.99 29.16 -7.14
C THR A 177 2.33 30.31 -6.39
N GLU A 178 2.00 30.13 -5.11
CA GLU A 178 1.50 31.18 -4.22
C GLU A 178 2.55 32.28 -4.05
N LEU A 179 3.81 31.93 -3.74
CA LEU A 179 4.91 32.88 -3.62
C LEU A 179 5.17 33.66 -4.92
N ILE A 180 5.19 32.98 -6.08
CA ILE A 180 5.32 33.65 -7.39
C ILE A 180 4.17 34.65 -7.62
N THR A 181 2.97 34.34 -7.15
CA THR A 181 1.80 35.21 -7.27
C THR A 181 1.92 36.44 -6.36
N LEU A 182 2.40 36.27 -5.13
CA LEU A 182 2.69 37.37 -4.21
C LEU A 182 3.82 38.28 -4.73
N VAL A 183 4.92 37.70 -5.23
CA VAL A 183 6.04 38.48 -5.81
C VAL A 183 5.57 39.32 -7.00
N LYS A 184 4.69 38.78 -7.86
CA LYS A 184 4.09 39.53 -8.97
C LYS A 184 3.17 40.65 -8.51
N LYS A 185 2.46 40.48 -7.39
CA LYS A 185 1.58 41.49 -6.80
C LYS A 185 2.36 42.63 -6.15
N ALA A 186 3.45 42.31 -5.44
CA ALA A 186 4.31 43.30 -4.80
C ALA A 186 5.16 44.09 -5.80
N ASN A 187 5.68 43.42 -6.83
CA ASN A 187 6.57 44.05 -7.80
C ASN A 187 5.82 44.68 -9.00
N THR A 188 4.58 45.17 -8.83
CA THR A 188 3.83 45.82 -9.93
C THR A 188 4.49 47.13 -10.36
N ASP A 189 5.02 47.87 -9.40
CA ASP A 189 5.57 49.21 -9.59
C ASP A 189 7.11 49.18 -9.73
N GLY A 190 7.68 47.97 -9.82
CA GLY A 190 9.13 47.70 -9.95
C GLY A 190 9.94 47.94 -8.67
N ILE A 191 9.29 48.32 -7.57
CA ILE A 191 9.88 48.58 -6.26
C ILE A 191 9.09 47.77 -5.25
N ILE A 192 9.74 46.81 -4.58
CA ILE A 192 9.16 46.10 -3.43
C ILE A 192 9.41 46.95 -2.17
N ASP A 193 8.34 47.36 -1.50
CA ASP A 193 8.39 48.19 -0.29
C ASP A 193 8.55 47.38 1.01
N ARG A 194 8.72 48.09 2.14
CA ARG A 194 8.95 47.47 3.45
C ARG A 194 7.78 46.62 3.96
N SER A 195 6.54 46.97 3.64
CA SER A 195 5.35 46.19 3.99
C SER A 195 5.27 44.91 3.15
N GLU A 196 5.60 44.99 1.88
CA GLU A 196 5.64 43.86 0.96
C GLU A 196 6.79 42.91 1.28
N VAL A 197 7.96 43.42 1.68
CA VAL A 197 9.06 42.61 2.21
C VAL A 197 8.61 41.82 3.46
N ALA A 198 7.81 42.43 4.34
CA ALA A 198 7.28 41.76 5.53
C ALA A 198 6.24 40.67 5.20
N GLU A 199 5.48 40.80 4.10
CA GLU A 199 4.59 39.74 3.59
C GLU A 199 5.36 38.63 2.86
N LEU A 200 6.35 38.98 2.03
CA LEU A 200 7.08 38.04 1.16
C LEU A 200 8.10 37.19 1.91
N PHE A 201 8.82 37.76 2.89
CA PHE A 201 9.93 37.06 3.54
C PHE A 201 9.51 35.80 4.30
N PRO A 202 8.42 35.77 5.10
CA PRO A 202 7.92 34.54 5.72
C PRO A 202 7.50 33.49 4.69
N GLN A 203 6.91 33.90 3.57
CA GLN A 203 6.44 33.00 2.51
C GLN A 203 7.62 32.37 1.73
N ALA A 204 8.69 33.13 1.50
CA ALA A 204 9.94 32.60 0.97
C ALA A 204 10.58 31.57 1.92
N LEU A 205 10.55 31.81 3.23
CA LEU A 205 11.01 30.84 4.24
C LEU A 205 10.13 29.57 4.28
N GLN A 206 8.81 29.70 4.18
CA GLN A 206 7.89 28.55 4.13
C GLN A 206 8.13 27.69 2.87
N CYS A 207 8.36 28.32 1.71
CA CYS A 207 8.72 27.62 0.48
C CYS A 207 10.06 26.87 0.62
N LEU A 208 11.06 27.48 1.26
CA LEU A 208 12.37 26.85 1.51
C LEU A 208 12.32 25.75 2.57
N ALA A 209 11.38 25.80 3.52
CA ALA A 209 11.14 24.71 4.46
C ALA A 209 10.61 23.45 3.76
N LEU A 210 9.84 23.62 2.66
CA LEU A 210 9.34 22.52 1.83
C LEU A 210 10.34 22.08 0.75
N ASN A 211 11.07 23.02 0.14
CA ASN A 211 12.04 22.75 -0.92
C ASN A 211 13.33 23.60 -0.71
N PRO A 212 14.26 23.13 0.14
CA PRO A 212 15.46 23.90 0.51
C PRO A 212 16.40 24.21 -0.65
N ASN A 213 16.38 23.38 -1.70
CA ASN A 213 17.28 23.47 -2.84
C ASN A 213 16.76 24.41 -3.94
N ASN A 214 15.58 25.03 -3.78
CA ASN A 214 15.02 25.93 -4.80
C ASN A 214 15.86 27.21 -4.92
N SER A 215 16.76 27.21 -5.91
CA SER A 215 17.70 28.31 -6.19
C SER A 215 17.03 29.66 -6.43
N SER A 216 15.84 29.68 -7.04
CA SER A 216 15.09 30.91 -7.29
C SER A 216 14.53 31.51 -5.99
N VAL A 217 13.99 30.66 -5.10
CA VAL A 217 13.48 31.10 -3.80
C VAL A 217 14.63 31.45 -2.84
N LEU A 218 15.76 30.72 -2.88
CA LEU A 218 16.97 31.07 -2.14
C LEU A 218 17.49 32.46 -2.51
N LYS A 219 17.52 32.77 -3.82
CA LYS A 219 17.89 34.10 -4.30
C LYS A 219 16.92 35.17 -3.78
N LEU A 220 15.61 34.99 -3.98
CA LEU A 220 14.59 35.92 -3.47
C LEU A 220 14.73 36.17 -1.97
N LYS A 221 14.95 35.12 -1.17
CA LYS A 221 15.13 35.21 0.28
C LYS A 221 16.39 36.02 0.66
N ASN A 222 17.46 35.95 -0.13
CA ASN A 222 18.64 36.80 0.07
C ASN A 222 18.36 38.25 -0.36
N ASP A 223 17.78 38.47 -1.55
CA ASP A 223 17.44 39.79 -2.08
C ASP A 223 16.49 40.57 -1.13
N LEU A 224 15.56 39.86 -0.46
CA LEU A 224 14.69 40.43 0.58
C LEU A 224 15.44 40.73 1.90
N LEU A 225 16.38 39.86 2.31
CA LEU A 225 17.17 40.04 3.53
C LEU A 225 18.09 41.27 3.41
N ASP A 226 18.71 41.46 2.24
CA ASP A 226 19.56 42.62 1.96
C ASP A 226 18.73 43.93 2.04
N ARG A 227 17.47 43.93 1.58
CA ARG A 227 16.55 45.08 1.74
C ARG A 227 16.28 45.37 3.21
N ILE A 228 15.95 44.36 4.01
CA ILE A 228 15.72 44.51 5.46
C ILE A 228 16.94 45.12 6.15
N GLN A 229 18.16 44.71 5.78
CA GLN A 229 19.39 45.23 6.37
C GLN A 229 19.71 46.67 5.94
N ASN A 230 19.42 47.03 4.69
CA ASN A 230 19.62 48.40 4.19
C ASN A 230 18.58 49.39 4.75
N ASP A 231 17.36 48.97 5.04
CA ASP A 231 16.29 49.78 5.67
C ASP A 231 16.52 50.07 7.17
N ILE A 232 17.56 49.49 7.78
CA ILE A 232 17.89 49.61 9.21
C ILE A 232 19.10 50.55 9.47
N ASN A 233 19.88 50.89 8.42
CA ASN A 233 21.08 51.74 8.50
C ASN A 233 20.83 53.16 7.98
#